data_AF-A0A503AR42-F1
#
_entry.id   AF-A0A503AR42-F1
#
_cell.length_a   1.000
_cell.length_b   1.000
_cell.length_c   1.000
_cell.angle_alpha   90.00
_cell.angle_beta   90.00
_cell.angle_gamma   90.00
#
_symmetry.space_group_name_H-M   'P 1'
#
loop_
_entity.id
_entity.type
_entity.pdbx_description
1 polymer ?
#
loop_
_entity_poly.entity_id
_entity_poly.type
_entity_poly.pdbx_seq_one_letter_code
_entity_poly.pdbx_strand_id
1 'polypeptide(L)'
;MTFAAPLHNKSIRFRARSFVAFTLTPEAPIADWLEGLDHWIANSPGYFNGRPVVLDLNTLQPGPEEIAALVGVLGSRGIRVYAIELEGAELGSELPPLLAGAKEATAEGLLGRAARKARAEELEIAVAEERSEVTRETIRAAAPADVLQAAGDEPVDPELARLEAVRIEPAQTEPEKPGQGAVPAPAAGTLMIKAPIRSGQSVFHPHGDVIVLGSVASGSEIVAGGSIHVYGTLRGRAIAGSEGNISARIFCRKNEAELLAVDGWYTTAEEMEGVSRGKAVQAFLDNDALCVVPLG
;
A
#
# COMPACT_ATOMS: atom_id res chain seq x y z
N MET A 1 27.76 -40.23 2.45
CA MET A 1 26.72 -39.27 2.03
C MET A 1 27.44 -38.08 1.45
N THR A 2 27.33 -37.88 0.14
CA THR A 2 28.05 -36.80 -0.56
C THR A 2 27.12 -35.61 -0.61
N PHE A 3 27.34 -34.62 0.27
CA PHE A 3 26.68 -33.32 0.11
C PHE A 3 27.16 -32.72 -1.22
N ALA A 4 26.21 -32.34 -2.07
CA ALA A 4 26.50 -31.61 -3.29
C ALA A 4 27.33 -30.36 -2.93
N ALA A 5 28.40 -30.11 -3.67
CA ALA A 5 29.29 -28.99 -3.41
C ALA A 5 28.51 -27.66 -3.43
N PRO A 6 28.76 -26.73 -2.49
CA PRO A 6 28.10 -25.44 -2.49
C PRO A 6 28.49 -24.67 -3.76
N LEU A 7 27.50 -24.41 -4.60
CA LEU A 7 27.67 -23.60 -5.80
C LEU A 7 27.87 -22.14 -5.37
N HIS A 8 29.12 -21.68 -5.40
CA HIS A 8 29.44 -20.25 -5.36
C HIS A 8 29.11 -19.65 -6.72
N ASN A 9 27.83 -19.41 -6.99
CA ASN A 9 27.44 -18.59 -8.14
C ASN A 9 27.74 -17.11 -7.84
N LYS A 10 27.96 -16.30 -8.88
CA LYS A 10 28.17 -14.85 -8.76
C LYS A 10 26.88 -14.20 -8.24
N SER A 11 26.74 -14.13 -6.92
CA SER A 11 25.58 -13.53 -6.29
C SER A 11 25.74 -12.01 -6.26
N ILE A 12 24.69 -11.30 -6.68
CA ILE A 12 24.56 -9.85 -6.53
C ILE A 12 23.69 -9.62 -5.28
N ARG A 13 24.10 -8.71 -4.41
CA ARG A 13 23.34 -8.37 -3.20
C ARG A 13 22.24 -7.36 -3.54
N PHE A 14 20.98 -7.74 -3.36
CA PHE A 14 19.82 -6.87 -3.50
C PHE A 14 19.19 -6.59 -2.15
N ARG A 15 19.39 -5.38 -1.61
CA ARG A 15 18.70 -4.97 -0.38
C ARG A 15 17.40 -4.26 -0.72
N ALA A 16 16.29 -4.99 -0.58
CA ALA A 16 14.99 -4.35 -0.52
C ALA A 16 14.92 -3.49 0.75
N ARG A 17 14.37 -2.28 0.63
CA ARG A 17 14.03 -1.43 1.78
C ARG A 17 12.57 -1.06 1.66
N SER A 18 11.80 -1.39 2.67
CA SER A 18 10.44 -0.86 2.79
C SER A 18 10.52 0.51 3.44
N PHE A 19 9.79 1.47 2.88
CA PHE A 19 9.63 2.80 3.45
C PHE A 19 8.16 3.18 3.39
N VAL A 20 7.73 4.06 4.30
CA VAL A 20 6.39 4.63 4.24
C VAL A 20 6.42 5.76 3.23
N ALA A 21 5.66 5.61 2.14
CA ALA A 21 5.39 6.68 1.20
C ALA A 21 4.07 7.36 1.56
N PHE A 22 3.99 8.67 1.31
CA PHE A 22 2.74 9.41 1.40
C PHE A 22 2.12 9.53 0.02
N THR A 23 0.82 9.28 -0.09
CA THR A 23 0.09 9.48 -1.34
C THR A 23 -0.52 10.88 -1.36
N LEU A 24 -0.26 11.63 -2.43
CA LEU A 24 -1.00 12.84 -2.76
C LEU A 24 -2.00 12.52 -3.87
N THR A 25 -3.26 12.84 -3.64
CA THR A 25 -4.35 12.67 -4.61
C THR A 25 -4.85 14.07 -4.99
N PRO A 26 -4.28 14.71 -6.02
CA PRO A 26 -4.76 15.99 -6.51
C PRO A 26 -6.18 15.90 -7.05
N GLU A 27 -6.94 16.98 -6.82
CA GLU A 27 -8.33 17.12 -7.28
C GLU A 27 -8.47 18.37 -8.15
N ALA A 28 -9.50 18.38 -9.00
CA ALA A 28 -9.80 19.54 -9.84
C ALA A 28 -10.67 20.54 -9.06
N PRO A 29 -10.44 21.86 -9.19
CA PRO A 29 -9.39 22.49 -9.99
C PRO A 29 -7.99 22.36 -9.35
N ILE A 30 -6.99 21.97 -10.14
CA ILE A 30 -5.61 21.74 -9.64
C ILE A 30 -5.02 23.02 -9.00
N ALA A 31 -5.37 24.20 -9.50
CA ALA A 31 -4.92 25.47 -8.94
C ALA A 31 -5.34 25.65 -7.48
N ASP A 32 -6.61 25.39 -7.18
CA ASP A 32 -7.18 25.51 -5.83
C ASP A 32 -6.57 24.45 -4.90
N TRP A 33 -6.38 23.24 -5.41
CA TRP A 33 -5.72 22.17 -4.66
C TRP A 33 -4.26 22.53 -4.31
N LEU A 34 -3.51 23.12 -5.24
CA LEU A 34 -2.14 23.58 -5.01
C LEU A 34 -2.08 24.71 -3.98
N GLU A 35 -3.04 25.64 -4.00
CA GLU A 35 -3.13 26.69 -2.99
C GLU A 35 -3.41 26.11 -1.60
N GLY A 36 -4.29 25.11 -1.51
CA GLY A 36 -4.54 24.38 -0.25
C GLY A 36 -3.28 23.66 0.25
N LEU A 37 -2.54 23.02 -0.66
CA LEU A 37 -1.27 22.38 -0.35
C LEU A 37 -0.23 23.39 0.15
N ASP A 38 -0.13 24.56 -0.46
CA ASP A 38 0.80 25.63 -0.06
C ASP A 38 0.48 26.15 1.35
N HIS A 39 -0.80 26.39 1.66
CA HIS A 39 -1.24 26.73 3.01
C HIS A 39 -0.88 25.64 4.03
N TRP A 40 -1.01 24.37 3.65
CA TRP A 40 -0.66 23.25 4.53
C TRP A 40 0.84 23.18 4.79
N ILE A 41 1.66 23.33 3.75
CA ILE A 41 3.14 23.34 3.85
C ILE A 41 3.62 24.50 4.72
N ALA A 42 3.01 25.68 4.58
CA ALA A 42 3.34 26.85 5.40
C ALA A 42 3.14 26.58 6.90
N ASN A 43 2.12 25.80 7.26
CA ASN A 43 1.85 25.39 8.64
C ASN A 43 2.67 24.19 9.11
N SER A 44 3.29 23.44 8.19
CA SER A 44 4.13 22.26 8.49
C SER A 44 5.48 22.29 7.76
N PRO A 45 6.36 23.28 8.03
CA PRO A 45 7.62 23.42 7.31
C PRO A 45 8.50 22.17 7.40
N GLY A 46 9.01 21.72 6.27
CA GLY A 46 9.92 20.58 6.18
C GLY A 46 9.27 19.21 6.33
N TYR A 47 7.93 19.11 6.37
CA TYR A 47 7.23 17.82 6.45
C TYR A 47 7.65 16.86 5.32
N PHE A 48 7.74 17.36 4.09
CA PHE A 48 8.09 16.55 2.92
C PHE A 48 9.60 16.31 2.74
N ASN A 49 10.45 16.85 3.63
CA ASN A 49 11.90 16.72 3.48
C ASN A 49 12.34 15.26 3.53
N GLY A 50 12.90 14.77 2.43
CA GLY A 50 13.39 13.40 2.30
C GLY A 50 12.30 12.33 2.34
N ARG A 51 11.01 12.70 2.35
CA ARG A 51 9.90 11.75 2.35
C ARG A 51 9.52 11.40 0.92
N PRO A 52 9.43 10.11 0.58
CA PRO A 52 8.97 9.68 -0.73
C PRO A 52 7.47 9.90 -0.85
N VAL A 53 7.06 10.52 -1.96
CA VAL A 53 5.66 10.77 -2.29
C VAL A 53 5.24 9.95 -3.50
N VAL A 54 4.10 9.29 -3.39
CA VAL A 54 3.37 8.69 -4.51
C VAL A 54 2.32 9.69 -4.96
N LEU A 55 2.19 9.90 -6.27
CA LEU A 55 1.20 10.80 -6.84
C LEU A 55 0.09 9.97 -7.49
N ASP A 56 -1.11 9.99 -6.93
CA ASP A 56 -2.28 9.27 -7.46
C ASP A 56 -3.09 10.19 -8.37
N LEU A 57 -3.15 9.84 -9.64
CA LEU A 57 -3.78 10.62 -10.70
C LEU A 57 -5.02 9.93 -11.27
N ASN A 58 -5.50 8.84 -10.68
CA ASN A 58 -6.64 8.08 -11.20
C ASN A 58 -7.96 8.89 -11.23
N THR A 59 -8.11 9.84 -10.30
CA THR A 59 -9.26 10.75 -10.27
C THR A 59 -9.23 11.77 -11.41
N LEU A 60 -8.03 12.31 -11.72
CA LEU A 60 -7.87 13.39 -12.70
C LEU A 60 -7.68 12.90 -14.13
N GLN A 61 -7.05 11.73 -14.31
CA GLN A 61 -6.65 11.17 -15.60
C GLN A 61 -6.01 12.20 -16.57
N PRO A 62 -5.00 12.96 -16.12
CA PRO A 62 -4.37 14.00 -16.94
C PRO A 62 -3.51 13.41 -18.05
N GLY A 63 -3.24 14.22 -19.09
CA GLY A 63 -2.32 13.85 -20.17
C GLY A 63 -0.85 13.91 -19.73
N PRO A 64 0.09 13.27 -20.47
CA PRO A 64 1.51 13.22 -20.10
C PRO A 64 2.18 14.59 -19.87
N GLU A 65 1.81 15.61 -20.67
CA GLU A 65 2.34 16.97 -20.51
C GLU A 65 1.87 17.62 -19.20
N GLU A 66 0.62 17.40 -18.83
CA GLU A 66 0.03 17.90 -17.59
C GLU A 66 0.64 17.19 -16.37
N ILE A 67 0.91 15.88 -16.47
CA ILE A 67 1.64 15.11 -15.46
C ILE A 67 3.03 15.71 -15.26
N ALA A 68 3.77 15.97 -16.34
CA ALA A 68 5.10 16.56 -16.28
C ALA A 68 5.08 17.95 -15.62
N ALA A 69 4.11 18.78 -15.99
CA ALA A 69 3.92 20.09 -15.39
C ALA A 69 3.64 19.98 -13.87
N LEU A 70 2.72 19.09 -13.47
CA LEU A 70 2.38 18.88 -12.06
C LEU A 70 3.56 18.36 -11.24
N VAL A 71 4.31 17.37 -11.76
CA VAL A 71 5.54 16.87 -11.10
C VAL A 71 6.56 17.98 -10.93
N GLY A 72 6.74 18.84 -11.95
CA GLY A 72 7.63 20.00 -11.87
C GLY A 72 7.19 21.02 -10.81
N VAL A 73 5.89 21.32 -10.75
CA VAL A 73 5.26 22.23 -9.78
C VAL A 73 5.36 21.71 -8.34
N LEU A 74 5.24 20.40 -8.13
CA LEU A 74 5.49 19.77 -6.83
C LEU A 74 6.98 19.79 -6.48
N GLY A 75 7.86 19.56 -7.47
CA GLY A 75 9.31 19.61 -7.30
C GLY A 75 9.82 20.98 -6.82
N SER A 76 9.27 22.08 -7.35
CA SER A 76 9.63 23.44 -6.90
C SER A 76 9.23 23.73 -5.45
N ARG A 77 8.28 22.96 -4.89
CA ARG A 77 7.87 22.99 -3.47
C ARG A 77 8.69 22.05 -2.58
N GLY A 78 9.72 21.41 -3.14
CA GLY A 78 10.55 20.43 -2.41
C GLY A 78 9.90 19.06 -2.26
N ILE A 79 8.77 18.80 -2.94
CA ILE A 79 8.11 17.49 -2.93
C ILE A 79 8.72 16.62 -4.02
N ARG A 80 9.30 15.49 -3.62
CA ARG A 80 9.90 14.53 -4.55
C ARG A 80 8.92 13.39 -4.82
N VAL A 81 8.33 13.39 -6.01
CA VAL A 81 7.49 12.28 -6.50
C VAL A 81 8.40 11.11 -6.89
N TYR A 82 8.16 9.95 -6.29
CA TYR A 82 8.92 8.72 -6.51
C TYR A 82 8.23 7.77 -7.49
N ALA A 83 6.90 7.78 -7.50
CA ALA A 83 6.10 6.97 -8.40
C ALA A 83 4.73 7.62 -8.63
N ILE A 84 4.08 7.24 -9.73
CA ILE A 84 2.76 7.73 -10.13
C ILE A 84 1.78 6.56 -10.17
N GLU A 85 0.60 6.71 -9.59
CA GLU A 85 -0.52 5.78 -9.77
C GLU A 85 -1.45 6.35 -10.84
N LEU A 86 -1.53 5.66 -11.98
CA LEU A 86 -2.44 6.01 -13.08
C LEU A 86 -2.73 4.75 -13.92
N GLU A 87 -3.98 4.30 -13.92
CA GLU A 87 -4.40 3.10 -14.65
C GLU A 87 -4.37 3.33 -16.17
N GLY A 88 -3.83 2.36 -16.92
CA GLY A 88 -3.86 2.35 -18.38
C GLY A 88 -2.92 3.35 -19.07
N ALA A 89 -2.11 4.09 -18.32
CA ALA A 89 -1.14 5.03 -18.88
C ALA A 89 0.20 4.35 -19.22
N GLU A 90 0.93 4.95 -20.16
CA GLU A 90 2.35 4.70 -20.40
C GLU A 90 3.11 6.01 -20.20
N LEU A 91 4.12 6.01 -19.32
CA LEU A 91 4.94 7.18 -19.03
C LEU A 91 6.35 7.02 -19.60
N GLY A 92 6.92 8.11 -20.12
CA GLY A 92 8.30 8.14 -20.58
C GLY A 92 9.32 8.14 -19.42
N SER A 93 10.60 7.94 -19.74
CA SER A 93 11.70 7.85 -18.76
C SER A 93 11.98 9.13 -17.95
N GLU A 94 11.49 10.27 -18.42
CA GLU A 94 11.66 11.58 -17.77
C GLU A 94 10.71 11.77 -16.56
N LEU A 95 9.66 10.96 -16.48
CA LEU A 95 8.68 10.99 -15.40
C LEU A 95 8.97 9.91 -14.36
N PRO A 96 8.54 10.11 -13.10
CA PRO A 96 8.53 9.03 -12.12
C PRO A 96 7.79 7.80 -12.68
N PRO A 97 8.26 6.58 -12.37
CA PRO A 97 7.66 5.36 -12.91
C PRO A 97 6.23 5.16 -12.42
N LEU A 98 5.44 4.42 -13.21
CA LEU A 98 4.13 3.96 -12.77
C LEU A 98 4.27 2.94 -11.64
N LEU A 99 3.50 3.14 -10.57
CA LEU A 99 3.46 2.25 -9.44
C LEU A 99 2.46 1.12 -9.72
N ALA A 100 2.98 -0.05 -10.08
CA ALA A 100 2.17 -1.24 -10.27
C ALA A 100 2.07 -2.05 -8.97
N GLY A 101 0.86 -2.22 -8.46
CA GLY A 101 0.57 -3.19 -7.39
C GLY A 101 0.92 -2.77 -5.96
N ALA A 102 1.10 -1.47 -5.69
CA ALA A 102 1.21 -0.98 -4.32
C ALA A 102 -0.05 -1.27 -3.50
N LYS A 103 0.13 -1.50 -2.20
CA LYS A 103 -0.95 -1.77 -1.26
C LYS A 103 -0.92 -0.71 -0.17
N GLU A 104 -2.06 -0.10 0.10
CA GLU A 104 -2.23 0.83 1.22
C GLU A 104 -1.71 0.21 2.51
N ALA A 105 -0.90 0.96 3.25
CA ALA A 105 -0.30 0.54 4.51
C ALA A 105 -1.27 0.54 5.70
N THR A 106 -2.56 0.80 5.47
CA THR A 106 -3.59 0.77 6.53
C THR A 106 -3.95 -0.68 6.89
N ALA A 107 -4.35 -0.92 8.13
CA ALA A 107 -4.88 -2.23 8.56
C ALA A 107 -6.08 -2.68 7.69
N GLU A 108 -6.81 -1.72 7.12
CA GLU A 108 -7.91 -1.91 6.17
C GLU A 108 -7.43 -2.28 4.76
N GLY A 109 -6.24 -1.83 4.33
CA GLY A 109 -5.59 -2.21 3.06
C GLY A 109 -5.14 -3.67 2.99
N LEU A 110 -4.72 -4.24 4.12
CA LEU A 110 -4.30 -5.63 4.25
C LEU A 110 -5.46 -6.64 4.28
N LEU A 111 -6.68 -6.22 4.67
CA LEU A 111 -7.85 -7.09 4.83
C LEU A 111 -9.07 -6.71 3.96
N GLY A 112 -9.08 -5.55 3.32
CA GLY A 112 -10.32 -4.88 2.90
C GLY A 112 -10.66 -4.86 1.41
N ARG A 113 -10.07 -5.69 0.54
CA ARG A 113 -10.55 -5.73 -0.88
C ARG A 113 -11.99 -6.25 -0.99
N ALA A 114 -12.36 -7.21 -0.16
CA ALA A 114 -13.73 -7.75 -0.14
C ALA A 114 -14.73 -6.75 0.48
N ALA A 115 -14.32 -6.04 1.54
CA ALA A 115 -15.14 -5.03 2.20
C ALA A 115 -15.35 -3.78 1.33
N ARG A 116 -14.33 -3.34 0.58
CA ARG A 116 -14.45 -2.22 -0.38
C ARG A 116 -15.33 -2.56 -1.57
N LYS A 117 -15.22 -3.77 -2.14
CA LYS A 117 -16.11 -4.21 -3.22
C LYS A 117 -17.57 -4.26 -2.76
N ALA A 118 -17.83 -4.84 -1.58
CA ALA A 118 -19.18 -4.89 -1.02
C ALA A 118 -19.74 -3.49 -0.73
N ARG A 119 -18.93 -2.58 -0.18
CA ARG A 119 -19.36 -1.21 0.14
C ARG A 119 -19.53 -0.33 -1.11
N ALA A 120 -18.74 -0.54 -2.16
CA ALA A 120 -18.90 0.13 -3.44
C ALA A 120 -20.16 -0.37 -4.18
N GLU A 121 -20.42 -1.68 -4.16
CA GLU A 121 -21.65 -2.27 -4.71
C GLU A 121 -22.90 -1.80 -3.92
N GLU A 122 -22.84 -1.72 -2.58
CA GLU A 122 -23.91 -1.13 -1.75
C GLU A 122 -24.17 0.34 -2.07
N LEU A 123 -23.10 1.13 -2.26
CA LEU A 123 -23.22 2.56 -2.57
C LEU A 123 -23.74 2.79 -3.99
N GLU A 124 -23.33 1.97 -4.98
CA GLU A 124 -23.87 2.01 -6.34
C GLU A 124 -25.36 1.62 -6.40
N ILE A 125 -25.78 0.64 -5.59
CA ILE A 125 -27.19 0.25 -5.45
C ILE A 125 -27.99 1.39 -4.81
N ALA A 126 -27.50 1.98 -3.72
CA ALA A 126 -28.17 3.10 -3.04
C ALA A 126 -28.31 4.33 -3.93
N VAL A 127 -27.26 4.69 -4.69
CA VAL A 127 -27.28 5.83 -5.63
C VAL A 127 -28.19 5.55 -6.83
N ALA A 128 -28.31 4.29 -7.27
CA ALA A 128 -29.25 3.90 -8.32
C ALA A 128 -30.71 3.94 -7.85
N GLU A 129 -30.98 3.56 -6.59
CA GLU A 129 -32.30 3.63 -5.96
C GLU A 129 -32.74 5.09 -5.77
N GLU A 130 -31.87 5.96 -5.22
CA GLU A 130 -32.12 7.41 -5.09
C GLU A 130 -32.37 8.08 -6.45
N ARG A 131 -31.55 7.78 -7.48
CA ARG A 131 -31.79 8.29 -8.84
C ARG A 131 -33.11 7.81 -9.42
N SER A 132 -33.53 6.59 -9.11
CA SER A 132 -34.81 6.03 -9.59
C SER A 132 -36.01 6.66 -8.89
N GLU A 133 -35.88 7.01 -7.61
CA GLU A 133 -36.92 7.64 -6.80
C GLU A 133 -37.08 9.12 -7.18
N VAL A 134 -35.97 9.86 -7.32
CA VAL A 134 -35.96 11.24 -7.82
C VAL A 134 -36.48 11.34 -9.25
N THR A 135 -36.15 10.37 -10.12
CA THR A 135 -36.68 10.32 -11.50
C THR A 135 -38.18 10.00 -11.52
N ARG A 136 -38.66 9.11 -10.64
CA ARG A 136 -40.10 8.78 -10.51
C ARG A 136 -40.92 9.94 -9.95
N GLU A 137 -40.37 10.69 -9.00
CA GLU A 137 -41.01 11.87 -8.41
C GLU A 137 -41.04 13.05 -9.40
N THR A 138 -39.95 13.28 -10.14
CA THR A 138 -39.85 14.31 -11.18
C THR A 138 -40.79 14.04 -12.36
N ILE A 139 -40.94 12.77 -12.78
CA ILE A 139 -41.88 12.40 -13.86
C ILE A 139 -43.34 12.54 -13.40
N ARG A 140 -43.64 12.33 -12.10
CA ARG A 140 -44.99 12.51 -11.55
C ARG A 140 -45.38 13.99 -11.40
N ALA A 141 -44.41 14.88 -11.18
CA ALA A 141 -44.63 16.32 -11.00
C ALA A 141 -44.84 17.10 -12.31
N ALA A 142 -44.65 16.49 -13.48
CA ALA A 142 -44.75 17.15 -14.79
C ALA A 142 -45.97 16.70 -15.61
N ALA A 143 -47.17 17.12 -15.20
CA ALA A 143 -48.33 17.26 -16.09
C ALA A 143 -49.21 18.45 -15.62
N PRO A 144 -49.80 19.25 -16.54
CA PRO A 144 -50.03 20.67 -16.28
C PRO A 144 -51.45 20.99 -15.79
N ALA A 145 -51.58 22.04 -14.98
CA ALA A 145 -52.84 22.77 -14.80
C ALA A 145 -52.59 24.25 -14.43
N ASP A 146 -53.00 25.09 -15.37
CA ASP A 146 -53.53 26.46 -15.31
C ASP A 146 -53.32 27.39 -14.08
N VAL A 147 -52.80 28.56 -14.46
CA VAL A 147 -52.92 29.95 -13.95
C VAL A 147 -54.11 30.26 -13.02
N LEU A 148 -53.83 30.85 -11.83
CA LEU A 148 -54.46 32.12 -11.39
C LEU A 148 -53.77 32.79 -10.17
N GLN A 149 -53.40 34.06 -10.39
CA GLN A 149 -53.28 35.25 -9.53
C GLN A 149 -53.40 35.16 -7.98
N ALA A 150 -52.46 35.87 -7.31
CA ALA A 150 -52.68 37.08 -6.48
C ALA A 150 -52.10 37.07 -5.04
N ALA A 151 -51.27 38.09 -4.80
CA ALA A 151 -51.17 38.97 -3.62
C ALA A 151 -50.74 38.42 -2.24
N GLY A 152 -49.80 39.16 -1.61
CA GLY A 152 -49.88 39.48 -0.18
C GLY A 152 -48.62 39.25 0.66
N ASP A 153 -48.01 40.36 1.08
CA ASP A 153 -47.29 40.63 2.34
C ASP A 153 -46.17 39.71 2.86
N GLU A 154 -44.99 40.33 2.96
CA GLU A 154 -44.01 40.08 4.04
C GLU A 154 -44.62 40.49 5.40
N PRO A 155 -44.23 39.87 6.53
CA PRO A 155 -43.04 40.41 7.20
C PRO A 155 -42.18 39.38 7.96
N VAL A 156 -41.09 39.92 8.46
CA VAL A 156 -39.90 39.34 9.07
C VAL A 156 -40.10 38.96 10.56
N ASP A 157 -39.51 37.81 10.93
CA ASP A 157 -38.86 37.33 12.19
C ASP A 157 -39.29 37.89 13.58
N PRO A 158 -39.43 37.02 14.61
CA PRO A 158 -38.44 37.05 15.70
C PRO A 158 -38.36 35.76 16.57
N GLU A 159 -37.46 34.79 16.33
CA GLU A 159 -36.99 33.95 17.46
C GLU A 159 -35.64 33.24 17.25
N LEU A 160 -34.61 34.06 17.11
CA LEU A 160 -33.27 33.73 17.57
C LEU A 160 -33.27 33.66 19.12
N ALA A 161 -33.60 32.51 19.71
CA ALA A 161 -33.29 32.25 21.12
C ALA A 161 -33.23 30.75 21.44
N ARG A 162 -32.04 30.30 21.83
CA ARG A 162 -31.71 29.05 22.57
C ARG A 162 -31.21 27.90 21.69
N LEU A 163 -29.89 27.85 21.47
CA LEU A 163 -28.99 26.91 22.16
C LEU A 163 -27.56 27.08 21.61
N GLU A 164 -26.81 28.00 22.22
CA GLU A 164 -25.35 28.01 22.17
C GLU A 164 -24.77 27.01 23.19
N ALA A 165 -23.53 26.61 22.90
CA ALA A 165 -22.47 26.15 23.80
C ALA A 165 -22.33 24.64 24.05
N VAL A 166 -21.43 24.00 23.28
CA VAL A 166 -20.31 23.28 23.90
C VAL A 166 -19.01 23.70 23.22
N ARG A 167 -18.25 24.49 23.99
CA ARG A 167 -16.87 24.91 23.78
C ARG A 167 -15.96 23.77 24.26
N ILE A 168 -15.12 23.22 23.38
CA ILE A 168 -14.04 22.32 23.78
C ILE A 168 -12.75 23.13 23.78
N GLU A 169 -12.14 23.27 24.97
CA GLU A 169 -10.90 24.00 25.17
C GLU A 169 -9.69 23.21 24.64
N PRO A 170 -8.72 23.87 23.97
CA PRO A 170 -7.50 23.23 23.49
C PRO A 170 -6.52 23.03 24.65
N ALA A 171 -6.16 21.77 24.92
CA ALA A 171 -5.11 21.42 25.87
C ALA A 171 -3.73 21.67 25.24
N GLN A 172 -2.93 22.46 25.96
CA GLN A 172 -1.60 22.93 25.61
C GLN A 172 -0.54 21.83 25.72
N THR A 173 0.45 21.93 24.84
CA THR A 173 1.71 21.19 24.82
C THR A 173 2.71 21.70 25.86
N GLU A 174 3.48 20.81 26.47
CA GLU A 174 4.83 21.11 26.96
C GLU A 174 5.79 19.93 26.69
N PRO A 175 7.07 20.16 26.29
CA PRO A 175 7.92 19.15 25.66
C PRO A 175 8.84 18.43 26.64
N GLU A 176 8.90 17.10 26.57
CA GLU A 176 9.89 16.30 27.30
C GLU A 176 11.19 16.13 26.49
N LYS A 177 12.33 16.39 27.15
CA LYS A 177 13.69 16.21 26.62
C LYS A 177 14.14 14.73 26.67
N PRO A 178 15.09 14.31 25.81
CA PRO A 178 15.36 12.91 25.53
C PRO A 178 16.23 12.23 26.60
N GLY A 179 15.67 11.25 27.30
CA GLY A 179 16.38 10.30 28.14
C GLY A 179 16.62 8.98 27.40
N GLN A 180 17.89 8.62 27.24
CA GLN A 180 18.32 7.35 26.68
C GLN A 180 17.84 6.17 27.53
N GLY A 181 17.00 5.34 26.92
CA GLY A 181 16.82 3.95 27.28
C GLY A 181 16.48 3.24 25.98
N ALA A 182 17.39 2.41 25.47
CA ALA A 182 17.07 1.52 24.38
C ALA A 182 15.91 0.63 24.86
N VAL A 183 14.70 0.97 24.43
CA VAL A 183 13.54 0.10 24.59
C VAL A 183 13.92 -1.19 23.86
N PRO A 184 13.88 -2.38 24.51
CA PRO A 184 14.04 -3.61 23.77
C PRO A 184 12.99 -3.58 22.67
N ALA A 185 13.42 -3.74 21.41
CA ALA A 185 12.51 -3.82 20.28
C ALA A 185 11.38 -4.80 20.66
N PRO A 186 10.10 -4.44 20.45
CA PRO A 186 9.00 -5.31 20.81
C PRO A 186 9.26 -6.69 20.22
N ALA A 187 9.09 -7.74 21.03
CA ALA A 187 9.31 -9.11 20.59
C ALA A 187 8.46 -9.35 19.33
N ALA A 188 9.17 -9.33 18.22
CA ALA A 188 8.71 -9.54 16.86
C ALA A 188 7.98 -10.89 16.77
N GLY A 189 6.66 -10.89 16.99
CA GLY A 189 5.86 -12.11 17.07
C GLY A 189 5.81 -12.87 15.74
N THR A 190 5.47 -14.15 15.75
CA THR A 190 5.29 -14.94 14.53
C THR A 190 3.91 -14.70 13.91
N LEU A 191 3.85 -14.33 12.63
CA LEU A 191 2.60 -14.25 11.87
C LEU A 191 2.24 -15.63 11.30
N MET A 192 1.10 -16.18 11.71
CA MET A 192 0.63 -17.48 11.23
C MET A 192 -0.56 -17.35 10.27
N ILE A 193 -0.37 -17.77 9.02
CA ILE A 193 -1.37 -17.77 7.96
C ILE A 193 -1.84 -19.19 7.73
N LYS A 194 -3.10 -19.46 8.08
CA LYS A 194 -3.71 -20.80 7.97
C LYS A 194 -4.25 -21.11 6.56
N ALA A 195 -4.30 -20.13 5.67
CA ALA A 195 -4.86 -20.24 4.33
C ALA A 195 -3.78 -20.15 3.22
N PRO A 196 -4.07 -20.63 2.00
CA PRO A 196 -3.18 -20.39 0.86
C PRO A 196 -3.08 -18.91 0.50
N ILE A 197 -1.90 -18.49 0.05
CA ILE A 197 -1.65 -17.15 -0.50
C ILE A 197 -1.81 -17.23 -2.02
N ARG A 198 -2.74 -16.45 -2.57
CA ARG A 198 -3.13 -16.44 -3.98
C ARG A 198 -2.32 -15.41 -4.78
N SER A 199 -2.29 -15.57 -6.10
CA SER A 199 -1.58 -14.66 -7.00
C SER A 199 -1.97 -13.19 -6.76
N GLY A 200 -0.97 -12.29 -6.77
CA GLY A 200 -1.12 -10.87 -6.46
C GLY A 200 -1.22 -10.56 -4.96
N GLN A 201 -1.33 -11.56 -4.08
CA GLN A 201 -1.29 -11.34 -2.64
C GLN A 201 0.15 -11.16 -2.15
N SER A 202 0.33 -10.28 -1.17
CA SER A 202 1.62 -9.95 -0.59
C SER A 202 1.44 -9.91 0.92
N VAL A 203 2.37 -10.54 1.63
CA VAL A 203 2.44 -10.62 3.09
C VAL A 203 3.69 -9.89 3.52
N PHE A 204 3.53 -8.83 4.31
CA PHE A 204 4.63 -8.04 4.84
C PHE A 204 4.62 -8.12 6.37
N HIS A 205 5.68 -8.68 6.94
CA HIS A 205 5.84 -8.85 8.38
C HIS A 205 7.27 -8.47 8.80
N PRO A 206 7.57 -7.17 8.93
CA PRO A 206 8.95 -6.66 9.10
C PRO A 206 9.56 -7.02 10.44
N HIS A 207 8.75 -7.42 11.41
CA HIS A 207 9.18 -7.69 12.78
C HIS A 207 8.72 -9.10 13.16
N GLY A 208 9.31 -10.13 12.55
CA GLY A 208 9.21 -11.51 13.01
C GLY A 208 9.16 -12.55 11.89
N ASP A 209 8.87 -13.78 12.29
CA ASP A 209 8.75 -14.92 11.38
C ASP A 209 7.37 -14.97 10.72
N VAL A 210 7.28 -15.56 9.53
CA VAL A 210 6.01 -15.86 8.85
C VAL A 210 5.87 -17.36 8.68
N ILE A 211 4.75 -17.92 9.14
CA ILE A 211 4.38 -19.32 8.93
C ILE A 211 3.13 -19.38 8.06
N VAL A 212 3.18 -20.18 6.99
CA VAL A 212 2.06 -20.42 6.07
C VAL A 212 1.72 -21.91 6.10
N LEU A 213 0.51 -22.27 6.53
CA LEU A 213 0.01 -23.65 6.52
C LEU A 213 -0.57 -24.08 5.15
N GLY A 214 -0.44 -23.25 4.13
CA GLY A 214 -0.94 -23.48 2.77
C GLY A 214 0.14 -23.30 1.69
N SER A 215 -0.29 -23.37 0.44
CA SER A 215 0.56 -23.06 -0.70
C SER A 215 0.63 -21.55 -0.94
N VAL A 216 1.72 -21.12 -1.56
CA VAL A 216 1.96 -19.75 -2.02
C VAL A 216 1.96 -19.77 -3.54
N ALA A 217 1.02 -19.10 -4.17
CA ALA A 217 0.84 -19.12 -5.62
C ALA A 217 1.89 -18.26 -6.35
N SER A 218 2.04 -18.49 -7.65
CA SER A 218 2.86 -17.64 -8.52
C SER A 218 2.32 -16.20 -8.51
N GLY A 219 3.22 -15.21 -8.57
CA GLY A 219 2.90 -13.80 -8.41
C GLY A 219 2.50 -13.39 -6.98
N SER A 220 2.66 -14.28 -5.98
CA SER A 220 2.53 -13.91 -4.58
C SER A 220 3.88 -13.50 -3.99
N GLU A 221 3.86 -12.72 -2.91
CA GLU A 221 5.08 -12.29 -2.22
C GLU A 221 4.96 -12.44 -0.71
N ILE A 222 6.05 -12.88 -0.07
CA ILE A 222 6.19 -12.89 1.38
C ILE A 222 7.50 -12.19 1.73
N VAL A 223 7.41 -11.17 2.57
CA VAL A 223 8.55 -10.44 3.13
C VAL A 223 8.47 -10.54 4.64
N ALA A 224 9.51 -11.10 5.26
CA ALA A 224 9.61 -11.28 6.70
C ALA A 224 10.93 -10.71 7.22
N GLY A 225 10.88 -10.03 8.37
CA GLY A 225 12.09 -9.63 9.10
C GLY A 225 12.81 -10.83 9.73
N GLY A 226 12.08 -11.90 10.01
CA GLY A 226 12.60 -13.18 10.49
C GLY A 226 12.61 -14.25 9.39
N SER A 227 12.41 -15.50 9.80
CA SER A 227 12.33 -16.68 8.94
C SER A 227 10.96 -16.86 8.30
N ILE A 228 10.91 -17.58 7.19
CA ILE A 228 9.67 -17.93 6.49
C ILE A 228 9.51 -19.45 6.45
N HIS A 229 8.34 -19.95 6.85
CA HIS A 229 8.01 -21.37 6.81
C HIS A 229 6.77 -21.58 5.95
N VAL A 230 6.89 -22.35 4.87
CA VAL A 230 5.77 -22.68 3.97
C VAL A 230 5.52 -24.18 4.02
N TYR A 231 4.48 -24.59 4.74
CA TYR A 231 4.08 -25.99 4.85
C TYR A 231 3.22 -26.47 3.66
N GLY A 232 3.48 -25.90 2.47
CA GLY A 232 2.84 -26.22 1.19
C GLY A 232 3.82 -26.07 0.02
N THR A 233 3.29 -25.84 -1.19
CA THR A 233 4.13 -25.49 -2.35
C THR A 233 4.40 -24.00 -2.34
N LEU A 234 5.66 -23.59 -2.41
CA LEU A 234 6.06 -22.19 -2.55
C LEU A 234 6.33 -21.89 -4.02
N ARG A 235 5.42 -21.19 -4.71
CA ARG A 235 5.58 -20.77 -6.13
C ARG A 235 5.96 -19.31 -6.30
N GLY A 236 5.51 -18.44 -5.39
CA GLY A 236 5.79 -17.00 -5.43
C GLY A 236 7.21 -16.64 -4.97
N ARG A 237 7.37 -15.40 -4.51
CA ARG A 237 8.62 -14.86 -3.97
C ARG A 237 8.63 -14.92 -2.43
N ALA A 238 9.75 -15.34 -1.85
CA ALA A 238 9.95 -15.34 -0.39
C ALA A 238 11.26 -14.62 -0.04
N ILE A 239 11.16 -13.58 0.79
CA ILE A 239 12.25 -12.70 1.20
C ILE A 239 12.29 -12.70 2.73
N ALA A 240 13.24 -13.43 3.30
CA ALA A 240 13.46 -13.53 4.74
C ALA A 240 14.60 -12.61 5.19
N GLY A 241 14.61 -12.25 6.46
CA GLY A 241 15.62 -11.36 7.01
C GLY A 241 15.63 -9.96 6.39
N SER A 242 14.48 -9.43 5.97
CA SER A 242 14.39 -8.14 5.25
C SER A 242 14.98 -6.96 6.04
N GLU A 243 14.97 -7.05 7.37
CA GLU A 243 15.51 -6.04 8.29
C GLU A 243 16.96 -6.33 8.72
N GLY A 244 17.73 -7.08 7.93
CA GLY A 244 19.14 -7.35 8.20
C GLY A 244 19.43 -8.61 9.01
N ASN A 245 18.45 -9.50 9.18
CA ASN A 245 18.64 -10.74 9.91
C ASN A 245 19.31 -11.81 9.03
N ILE A 246 20.64 -11.83 9.05
CA ILE A 246 21.46 -12.80 8.31
C ILE A 246 21.24 -14.27 8.74
N SER A 247 20.69 -14.48 9.93
CA SER A 247 20.43 -15.83 10.47
C SER A 247 19.07 -16.39 10.05
N ALA A 248 18.23 -15.57 9.39
CA ALA A 248 16.93 -15.97 8.92
C ALA A 248 17.01 -17.10 7.90
N ARG A 249 15.95 -17.90 7.83
CA ARG A 249 15.87 -19.06 6.95
C ARG A 249 14.54 -19.09 6.22
N ILE A 250 14.52 -19.72 5.06
CA ILE A 250 13.29 -20.07 4.37
C ILE A 250 13.17 -21.58 4.33
N PHE A 251 12.04 -22.10 4.79
CA PHE A 251 11.71 -23.53 4.72
C PHE A 251 10.47 -23.71 3.85
N CYS A 252 10.48 -24.70 2.96
CA CYS A 252 9.25 -25.11 2.30
C CYS A 252 9.20 -26.62 2.02
N ARG A 253 7.97 -27.16 1.95
CA ARG A 253 7.75 -28.59 1.63
C ARG A 253 7.96 -28.91 0.15
N LYS A 254 7.67 -27.96 -0.73
CA LYS A 254 7.92 -28.10 -2.17
C LYS A 254 8.32 -26.74 -2.74
N ASN A 255 9.58 -26.65 -3.18
CA ASN A 255 10.15 -25.45 -3.75
C ASN A 255 9.78 -25.34 -5.24
N GLU A 256 8.98 -24.36 -5.59
CA GLU A 256 8.66 -23.97 -6.96
C GLU A 256 8.82 -22.45 -7.12
N ALA A 257 9.64 -21.83 -6.25
CA ALA A 257 9.66 -20.40 -6.05
C ALA A 257 10.17 -19.66 -7.29
N GLU A 258 9.56 -18.51 -7.56
CA GLU A 258 10.09 -17.51 -8.49
C GLU A 258 11.40 -16.92 -7.97
N LEU A 259 11.49 -16.71 -6.65
CA LEU A 259 12.64 -16.13 -5.97
C LEU A 259 12.68 -16.54 -4.50
N LEU A 260 13.88 -16.88 -4.01
CA LEU A 260 14.20 -17.03 -2.59
C LEU A 260 15.27 -16.02 -2.21
N ALA A 261 15.11 -15.31 -1.10
CA ALA A 261 16.13 -14.39 -0.59
C ALA A 261 16.28 -14.40 0.93
N VAL A 262 17.52 -14.21 1.41
CA VAL A 262 17.86 -14.03 2.83
C VAL A 262 18.83 -12.86 2.96
N ASP A 263 18.49 -11.83 3.75
CA ASP A 263 19.28 -10.59 3.91
C ASP A 263 19.75 -9.98 2.55
N GLY A 264 18.85 -10.05 1.56
CA GLY A 264 19.09 -9.51 0.24
C GLY A 264 20.02 -10.31 -0.67
N TRP A 265 20.57 -11.43 -0.23
CA TRP A 265 21.10 -12.43 -1.16
C TRP A 265 19.93 -13.25 -1.69
N TYR A 266 19.86 -13.42 -3.01
CA TYR A 266 18.73 -14.07 -3.64
C TYR A 266 19.18 -15.08 -4.69
N THR A 267 18.25 -15.97 -5.05
CA THR A 267 18.36 -16.86 -6.19
C THR A 267 17.02 -16.92 -6.91
N THR A 268 17.05 -17.06 -8.24
CA THR A 268 15.84 -17.11 -9.08
C THR A 268 15.42 -18.53 -9.44
N ALA A 269 14.22 -18.65 -10.00
CA ALA A 269 13.70 -19.91 -10.54
C ALA A 269 14.68 -20.63 -11.49
N GLU A 270 15.34 -19.89 -12.38
CA GLU A 270 16.26 -20.44 -13.40
C GLU A 270 17.49 -21.09 -12.75
N GLU A 271 18.02 -20.48 -11.69
CA GLU A 271 19.20 -20.97 -10.97
C GLU A 271 18.89 -22.19 -10.10
N MET A 272 17.65 -22.31 -9.64
CA MET A 272 17.17 -23.44 -8.83
C MET A 272 16.76 -24.66 -9.67
N GLU A 273 16.59 -24.51 -10.99
CA GLU A 273 16.13 -25.55 -11.89
C GLU A 273 17.11 -26.74 -11.92
N GLY A 274 16.59 -27.97 -11.82
CA GLY A 274 17.41 -29.18 -11.71
C GLY A 274 18.22 -29.34 -10.40
N VAL A 275 18.37 -28.29 -9.60
CA VAL A 275 19.12 -28.29 -8.33
C VAL A 275 18.18 -28.54 -7.15
N SER A 276 17.25 -27.62 -6.91
CA SER A 276 16.43 -27.55 -5.70
C SER A 276 14.92 -27.43 -5.97
N ARG A 277 14.49 -27.14 -7.21
CA ARG A 277 13.06 -27.16 -7.57
C ARG A 277 12.43 -28.53 -7.37
N GLY A 278 11.15 -28.54 -7.02
CA GLY A 278 10.34 -29.71 -6.73
C GLY A 278 10.62 -30.40 -5.39
N LYS A 279 11.69 -30.03 -4.67
CA LYS A 279 12.12 -30.66 -3.41
C LYS A 279 11.63 -29.88 -2.19
N ALA A 280 11.57 -30.54 -1.04
CA ALA A 280 11.53 -29.83 0.23
C ALA A 280 12.91 -29.20 0.46
N VAL A 281 12.98 -27.93 0.87
CA VAL A 281 14.27 -27.22 0.99
C VAL A 281 14.34 -26.31 2.20
N GLN A 282 15.57 -26.01 2.59
CA GLN A 282 15.94 -24.89 3.44
C GLN A 282 16.86 -23.95 2.66
N ALA A 283 16.54 -22.65 2.67
CA ALA A 283 17.43 -21.58 2.21
C ALA A 283 17.99 -20.80 3.40
N PHE A 284 19.28 -20.49 3.39
CA PHE A 284 20.00 -19.80 4.47
C PHE A 284 21.31 -19.19 3.95
N LEU A 285 21.92 -18.29 4.70
CA LEU A 285 23.24 -17.75 4.37
C LEU A 285 24.37 -18.57 4.98
N ASP A 286 25.39 -18.83 4.19
CA ASP A 286 26.68 -19.35 4.63
C ASP A 286 27.80 -18.63 3.88
N ASN A 287 28.80 -18.10 4.59
CA ASN A 287 29.93 -17.34 4.02
C ASN A 287 29.53 -16.27 2.99
N ASP A 288 28.52 -15.45 3.31
CA ASP A 288 27.97 -14.41 2.42
C ASP A 288 27.41 -14.95 1.09
N ALA A 289 27.03 -16.22 1.02
CA ALA A 289 26.32 -16.82 -0.11
C ALA A 289 24.97 -17.42 0.33
N LEU A 290 23.96 -17.29 -0.53
CA LEU A 290 22.67 -17.97 -0.33
C LEU A 290 22.81 -19.45 -0.70
N CYS A 291 22.59 -20.31 0.28
CA CYS A 291 22.59 -21.76 0.12
C CYS A 291 21.15 -22.28 0.15
N VAL A 292 20.74 -23.02 -0.88
CA VAL A 292 19.44 -23.71 -0.95
C VAL A 292 19.69 -25.21 -0.98
N VAL A 293 19.34 -25.89 0.11
CA VAL A 293 19.63 -27.33 0.29
C VAL A 293 18.34 -28.12 0.47
N PRO A 294 18.23 -29.33 -0.10
CA PRO A 294 17.11 -30.22 0.19
C PRO A 294 16.99 -30.59 1.68
N LEU A 295 15.76 -30.69 2.17
CA LEU A 295 15.44 -31.26 3.47
C LEU A 295 15.20 -32.76 3.31
N GLY A 296 16.27 -33.55 3.51
CA GLY A 296 16.24 -35.02 3.40
C GLY A 296 17.08 -35.56 2.25
#